data_AF-A0A9E3BP43-F1
#
_entry.id   AF-A0A9E3BP43-F1
#
_cell.length_a   1.000
_cell.length_b   1.000
_cell.length_c   1.000
_cell.angle_alpha   90.00
_cell.angle_beta   90.00
_cell.angle_gamma   90.00
#
_symmetry.space_group_name_H-M   'P 1'
#
loop_
_entity.id
_entity.type
_entity.pdbx_description
1 polymer ?
#
loop_
_entity_poly.entity_id
_entity_poly.type
_entity_poly.pdbx_seq_one_letter_code
_entity_poly.pdbx_strand_id
1 'polypeptide(L)'
;KQLREPLHEAGWSKADIAAFIHERARVYRREWAEVGKGAVVRDRGDSLYRALESPDDLLVAAAGGPAGGFGAVIPPWLGPKSRAVTLPIGACVDCGPPAR
;
A
#
# COMPACT_ATOMS: atom_id res chain seq x y z
N LYS A 1 17.40 16.28 3.76
CA LYS A 1 16.09 16.07 4.41
C LYS A 1 15.40 14.91 3.71
N GLN A 2 15.11 13.82 4.42
CA GLN A 2 14.46 12.62 3.88
C GLN A 2 12.93 12.76 3.91
N LEU A 3 12.23 12.17 2.95
CA LEU A 3 10.77 12.23 2.87
C LEU A 3 10.05 11.61 4.09
N ARG A 4 10.70 10.70 4.80
CA ARG A 4 10.17 10.09 6.03
C ARG A 4 10.24 11.01 7.25
N GLU A 5 11.12 12.01 7.26
CA GLU A 5 11.36 12.87 8.43
C GLU A 5 10.10 13.67 8.81
N PRO A 6 9.38 14.34 7.88
CA PRO A 6 8.14 15.04 8.24
C PRO A 6 7.05 14.13 8.80
N LEU A 7 6.92 12.90 8.27
CA LEU A 7 5.96 11.92 8.79
C LEU A 7 6.32 11.47 10.21
N HIS A 8 7.61 11.24 10.44
CA HIS A 8 8.12 10.86 11.76
C HIS A 8 7.96 12.00 12.79
N GLU A 9 8.35 13.22 12.41
CA GLU A 9 8.20 14.43 13.25
C GLU A 9 6.74 14.71 13.61
N ALA A 10 5.82 14.43 12.68
CA ALA A 10 4.37 14.55 12.90
C ALA A 10 3.77 13.37 13.71
N GLY A 11 4.57 12.39 14.11
CA GLY A 11 4.12 11.23 14.90
C GLY A 11 3.33 10.19 14.10
N TRP A 12 3.40 10.19 12.77
CA TRP A 12 2.66 9.22 11.95
C TRP A 12 3.26 7.83 12.05
N SER A 13 2.41 6.86 12.35
CA SER A 13 2.73 5.43 12.23
C SER A 13 2.49 4.93 10.80
N LYS A 14 2.98 3.72 10.50
CA LYS A 14 2.65 3.04 9.23
C LYS A 14 1.16 2.76 9.08
N ALA A 15 0.46 2.50 10.19
CA ALA A 15 -0.98 2.28 10.19
C ALA A 15 -1.75 3.56 9.82
N ASP A 16 -1.31 4.72 10.30
CA ASP A 16 -1.92 6.01 9.96
C ASP A 16 -1.77 6.31 8.46
N ILE A 17 -0.59 6.03 7.89
CA ILE A 17 -0.35 6.18 6.45
C ILE A 17 -1.29 5.26 5.65
N ALA A 18 -1.41 3.99 6.05
CA ALA A 18 -2.29 3.04 5.37
C ALA A 18 -3.77 3.43 5.46
N ALA A 19 -4.22 3.86 6.63
CA ALA A 19 -5.58 4.36 6.84
C ALA A 19 -5.87 5.60 5.97
N PHE A 20 -4.95 6.56 5.95
CA PHE A 20 -5.06 7.79 5.17
C PHE A 20 -5.18 7.50 3.66
N ILE A 21 -4.34 6.61 3.14
CA ILE A 21 -4.35 6.21 1.74
C ILE A 21 -5.64 5.43 1.42
N HIS A 22 -6.04 4.46 2.24
CA HIS A 22 -7.29 3.72 2.03
C HIS A 22 -8.52 4.65 2.03
N GLU A 23 -8.54 5.69 2.87
CA GLU A 23 -9.63 6.67 2.90
C GLU A 23 -9.71 7.48 1.59
N ARG A 24 -8.56 7.87 1.01
CA ARG A 24 -8.50 8.84 -0.08
C ARG A 24 -8.28 8.24 -1.47
N ALA A 25 -7.70 7.05 -1.55
CA ALA A 25 -7.41 6.40 -2.83
C ALA A 25 -8.73 5.94 -3.47
N ARG A 26 -9.24 6.78 -4.36
CA ARG A 26 -10.46 6.56 -5.13
C ARG A 26 -10.14 6.75 -6.60
N VAL A 27 -10.75 5.92 -7.45
CA VAL A 27 -10.56 5.98 -8.90
C VAL A 27 -11.92 5.89 -9.57
N TYR A 28 -12.24 6.87 -10.41
CA TYR A 28 -13.40 6.84 -11.26
C TYR A 28 -13.17 5.91 -12.44
N ARG A 29 -14.20 5.17 -12.83
CA ARG A 29 -14.08 4.23 -13.95
C ARG A 29 -13.57 4.87 -15.23
N ARG A 30 -13.91 6.13 -15.49
CA ARG A 30 -13.43 6.88 -16.67
C ARG A 30 -11.91 6.99 -16.75
N GLU A 31 -11.19 7.00 -15.62
CA GLU A 31 -9.72 7.11 -15.59
C GLU A 31 -9.03 5.88 -16.21
N TRP A 32 -9.71 4.72 -16.31
CA TRP A 32 -9.17 3.55 -17.01
C TRP A 32 -8.97 3.79 -18.51
N ALA A 33 -9.67 4.75 -19.11
CA ALA A 33 -9.44 5.12 -20.51
C ALA A 33 -8.03 5.70 -20.73
N GLU A 34 -7.49 6.41 -19.73
CA GLU A 34 -6.19 7.09 -19.80
C GLU A 34 -5.01 6.09 -19.80
N VAL A 35 -5.25 4.86 -19.32
CA VAL A 35 -4.27 3.77 -19.30
C VAL A 35 -4.54 2.69 -20.36
N GLY A 36 -5.27 3.03 -21.43
CA GLY A 36 -5.54 2.13 -22.55
C GLY A 36 -6.58 1.04 -22.27
N LYS A 37 -7.34 1.14 -21.17
CA LYS A 37 -8.41 0.20 -20.79
C LYS A 37 -9.81 0.76 -21.06
N GLY A 38 -9.96 1.58 -22.11
CA GLY A 38 -11.23 2.26 -22.47
C GLY A 38 -12.44 1.31 -22.63
N ALA A 39 -12.24 0.11 -23.17
CA ALA A 39 -13.31 -0.89 -23.32
C ALA A 39 -13.95 -1.34 -22.00
N VAL A 40 -13.23 -1.16 -20.88
CA VAL A 40 -13.71 -1.51 -19.53
C VAL A 40 -14.66 -0.43 -18.98
N VAL A 41 -14.53 0.82 -19.43
CA VAL A 41 -15.30 1.97 -18.91
C VAL A 41 -16.79 1.81 -19.19
N ARG A 42 -17.15 1.53 -20.46
CA ARG A 42 -18.54 1.43 -20.94
C ARG A 42 -19.36 2.66 -20.51
N ASP A 43 -20.61 2.44 -20.11
CA ASP A 43 -21.57 3.42 -19.58
C ASP A 43 -21.36 3.74 -18.08
N ARG A 44 -20.35 3.15 -17.44
CA ARG A 44 -20.12 3.25 -15.99
C ARG A 44 -19.02 4.23 -15.61
N GLY A 45 -18.76 5.24 -16.44
CA GLY A 45 -17.66 6.20 -16.28
C GLY A 45 -17.61 6.89 -14.90
N ASP A 46 -18.77 7.25 -14.37
CA ASP A 46 -18.89 7.98 -13.10
C ASP A 46 -18.95 7.08 -11.87
N SER A 47 -18.84 5.76 -12.04
CA SER A 47 -18.69 4.85 -10.91
C SER A 47 -17.35 5.09 -10.22
N LEU A 48 -17.39 5.40 -8.93
CA LEU A 48 -16.21 5.59 -8.07
C LEU A 48 -15.88 4.28 -7.35
N TYR A 49 -14.62 3.85 -7.44
CA TYR A 49 -14.12 2.65 -6.78
C TYR A 49 -13.07 3.02 -5.73
N ARG A 50 -12.97 2.19 -4.69
CA ARG A 50 -11.81 2.21 -3.79
C ARG A 50 -10.65 1.52 -4.50
N ALA A 51 -9.45 2.09 -4.37
CA ALA A 51 -8.25 1.46 -4.93
C ALA A 51 -7.81 0.21 -4.14
N LEU A 52 -8.16 0.16 -2.85
CA LEU A 52 -7.88 -0.94 -1.91
C LEU A 52 -9.18 -1.36 -1.22
N GLU A 53 -9.31 -2.62 -0.82
CA GLU A 53 -10.49 -3.10 -0.08
C GLU A 53 -10.35 -2.83 1.42
N SER A 54 -9.13 -2.92 1.94
CA SER A 54 -8.74 -2.67 3.33
C SER A 54 -7.45 -1.83 3.39
N PRO A 55 -7.21 -1.04 4.46
CA PRO A 55 -5.88 -0.48 4.71
C PRO A 55 -4.79 -1.55 4.85
N ASP A 56 -5.14 -2.76 5.28
CA ASP A 56 -4.19 -3.88 5.42
C ASP A 56 -3.67 -4.42 4.07
N ASP A 57 -4.31 -4.04 2.95
CA ASP A 57 -3.85 -4.39 1.62
C ASP A 57 -2.61 -3.57 1.19
N LEU A 58 -2.25 -2.53 1.95
CA LEU A 58 -1.11 -1.65 1.68
C LEU A 58 0.11 -2.02 2.54
N LEU A 59 1.21 -2.41 1.88
CA LEU A 59 2.49 -2.55 2.55
C LEU A 59 3.29 -1.24 2.54
N VAL A 60 3.51 -0.66 3.73
CA VAL A 60 4.33 0.55 3.89
C VAL A 60 5.77 0.20 4.26
N ALA A 61 6.66 0.35 3.28
CA ALA A 61 8.10 0.15 3.44
C ALA A 61 8.87 1.44 3.18
N ALA A 62 9.64 1.88 4.19
CA ALA A 62 10.67 2.89 4.02
C ALA A 62 12.02 2.17 4.06
N ALA A 63 12.72 2.16 2.92
CA ALA A 63 14.02 1.51 2.77
C ALA A 63 15.00 2.43 2.04
N GLY A 64 16.29 2.11 2.11
CA GLY A 64 17.33 2.89 1.43
C GLY A 64 18.01 3.94 2.32
N GLY A 65 19.17 4.40 1.85
CA GLY A 65 19.99 5.41 2.51
C GLY A 65 19.66 6.84 2.06
N PRO A 66 20.38 7.85 2.58
CA PRO A 66 20.09 9.25 2.30
C PRO A 66 20.10 9.66 0.81
N ALA A 67 20.85 8.93 -0.02
CA ALA A 67 20.96 9.16 -1.46
C ALA A 67 19.70 8.78 -2.25
N GLY A 68 18.77 8.04 -1.63
CA GLY A 68 17.55 7.58 -2.27
C GLY A 68 16.45 7.40 -1.24
N GLY A 69 15.68 8.46 -1.00
CA GLY A 69 14.49 8.43 -0.14
C GLY A 69 13.33 7.67 -0.78
N PHE A 70 13.57 6.44 -1.24
CA PHE A 70 12.60 5.64 -1.96
C PHE A 70 11.60 5.02 -0.96
N GLY A 71 10.38 5.54 -0.94
CA GLY A 71 9.22 4.79 -0.46
C GLY A 71 8.61 4.04 -1.64
N ALA A 72 8.48 2.72 -1.54
CA ALA A 72 7.74 1.95 -2.54
C ALA A 72 6.31 1.73 -2.03
N VAL A 73 5.32 2.10 -2.84
CA VAL A 73 3.93 1.68 -2.66
C VAL A 73 3.73 0.47 -3.56
N ILE A 74 3.48 -0.68 -2.94
CA ILE A 74 3.20 -1.94 -3.67
C ILE A 74 1.71 -2.23 -3.52
N PRO A 75 0.89 -1.89 -4.52
CA PRO A 75 -0.54 -2.17 -4.48
C PRO A 75 -0.83 -3.66 -4.77
N PRO A 76 -2.00 -4.17 -4.37
CA PRO A 76 -2.45 -5.50 -4.78
C PRO A 76 -2.63 -5.57 -6.30
N TRP A 77 -2.20 -6.68 -6.91
CA TRP A 77 -2.23 -6.86 -8.37
C TRP A 77 -3.62 -7.28 -8.88
N LEU A 78 -4.46 -7.91 -8.04
CA LEU A 78 -5.70 -8.57 -8.46
C LEU A 78 -6.87 -8.42 -7.48
N GLY A 79 -7.10 -7.20 -6.98
CA GLY A 79 -8.24 -6.87 -6.10
C GLY A 79 -8.42 -7.88 -4.95
N PRO A 80 -9.60 -8.50 -4.76
CA PRO A 80 -9.88 -9.41 -3.64
C PRO A 80 -9.12 -10.75 -3.70
N LYS A 81 -8.38 -11.01 -4.79
CA LYS A 81 -7.69 -12.29 -5.00
C LYS A 81 -6.24 -12.30 -4.52
N SER A 82 -5.74 -11.19 -3.97
CA SER A 82 -4.37 -11.07 -3.48
C SER A 82 -4.34 -10.22 -2.21
N ARG A 83 -3.52 -10.59 -1.23
CA ARG A 83 -3.29 -9.81 -0.01
C ARG A 83 -1.80 -9.51 0.17
N ALA A 84 -1.49 -8.35 0.75
CA ALA A 84 -0.15 -8.04 1.22
C ALA A 84 0.19 -8.94 2.43
N VAL A 85 1.40 -9.51 2.44
CA VAL A 85 1.90 -10.31 3.57
C VAL A 85 3.37 -9.99 3.82
N THR A 86 3.80 -10.15 5.07
CA THR A 86 5.21 -10.16 5.45
C THR A 86 5.61 -11.55 5.94
N LEU A 87 6.80 -12.00 5.57
CA LEU A 87 7.40 -13.23 6.08
C LEU A 87 8.76 -12.87 6.70
N PRO A 88 9.06 -13.28 7.93
CA PRO A 88 10.39 -13.09 8.48
C PRO A 88 11.41 -13.96 7.74
N ILE A 89 12.60 -13.43 7.49
CA ILE A 89 13.69 -14.14 6.82
C ILE A 89 14.74 -14.48 7.87
N GLY A 90 15.08 -15.76 8.03
CA GLY A 90 16.06 -16.22 9.01
C GLY A 90 15.59 -16.21 10.47
N ALA A 91 14.35 -15.83 10.74
CA ALA A 91 13.73 -16.08 12.05
C ALA A 91 13.12 -17.48 12.02
N CYS A 92 13.47 -18.30 13.01
CA CYS A 92 12.77 -19.56 13.20
C CYS A 92 11.49 -19.26 14.00
N VAL A 93 10.36 -19.30 13.29
CA VAL A 93 9.03 -18.97 13.82
C VAL A 93 8.48 -20.06 14.76
N ASP A 94 9.14 -21.23 14.77
CA ASP A 94 8.74 -22.42 15.52
C ASP A 94 9.73 -22.82 16.63
N CYS A 95 10.78 -22.06 16.93
CA CYS A 95 11.81 -22.54 17.87
C CYS A 95 11.39 -22.52 19.34
N GLY A 96 10.21 -21.99 19.68
CA GLY A 96 9.84 -21.69 21.05
C GLY A 96 10.79 -20.66 21.71
N PRO A 97 10.42 -20.13 22.89
CA PRO A 97 11.33 -19.29 23.66
C PRO A 97 12.56 -20.12 24.11
N PRO A 98 13.76 -19.50 24.22
CA PRO A 98 14.94 -20.20 24.72
C PRO A 98 14.66 -20.77 26.12
N ALA A 99 15.16 -21.98 26.39
CA ALA A 99 15.10 -22.58 27.72
C ALA A 99 15.81 -21.67 28.74
N ARG A 100 15.15 -21.46 29.89
CA ARG A 100 15.67 -20.63 30.99
C ARG A 100 16.92 -21.23 31.62
#